data_AF-A0A7W3N4B7-F1
#
_entry.id   AF-A0A7W3N4B7-F1
#
_cell.length_a   1.000
_cell.length_b   1.000
_cell.length_c   1.000
_cell.angle_alpha   90.00
_cell.angle_beta   90.00
_cell.angle_gamma   90.00
#
_symmetry.space_group_name_H-M   'P 1'
#
loop_
_entity.id
_entity.type
_entity.pdbx_description
1 polymer ?
#
loop_
_entity_poly.entity_id
_entity_poly.type
_entity_poly.pdbx_seq_one_letter_code
_entity_poly.pdbx_strand_id
1 'polypeptide(L)'
;MIDNTTSKPEPAQVLADTYRRLVQLERTIGALADATEDAFISWGFQQADAADARDALRTAPSLADTAPLPPNTEPLPDATVESLAELTTGLRRELITLSEQVSDPLDQHACLTAALFVGHLNESLR
;
A
#
# COMPACT_ATOMS: atom_id res chain seq x y z
N MET A 1 -22.08 -19.75 -27.81
CA MET A 1 -21.58 -20.09 -26.47
C MET A 1 -20.34 -19.25 -26.28
N ILE A 2 -20.45 -18.14 -25.55
CA ILE A 2 -19.35 -17.18 -25.39
C ILE A 2 -18.94 -17.31 -23.93
N ASP A 3 -17.82 -17.98 -23.68
CA ASP A 3 -17.23 -18.11 -22.37
C ASP A 3 -16.73 -16.74 -21.92
N ASN A 4 -17.61 -15.99 -21.25
CA ASN A 4 -17.28 -14.73 -20.63
C ASN A 4 -16.74 -15.02 -19.22
N THR A 5 -15.57 -15.67 -19.14
CA THR A 5 -14.81 -15.76 -17.89
C THR A 5 -14.07 -14.45 -17.70
N THR A 6 -14.77 -13.44 -17.19
CA THR A 6 -14.13 -12.35 -16.43
C THR A 6 -13.53 -13.01 -15.19
N SER A 7 -12.33 -13.59 -15.33
CA SER A 7 -11.58 -14.14 -14.22
C SER A 7 -11.33 -13.01 -13.24
N LYS A 8 -12.00 -13.06 -12.09
CA LYS A 8 -11.69 -12.22 -10.95
C LYS A 8 -10.17 -12.34 -10.70
N PRO A 9 -9.42 -11.24 -10.61
CA PRO A 9 -7.99 -11.32 -10.42
C PRO A 9 -7.70 -12.15 -9.16
N GLU A 10 -6.72 -13.05 -9.25
CA GLU A 10 -6.36 -13.90 -8.13
C GLU A 10 -5.92 -13.03 -6.95
N PRO A 11 -6.26 -13.40 -5.70
CA PRO A 11 -5.97 -12.59 -4.53
C PRO A 11 -4.47 -12.27 -4.41
N ALA A 12 -3.59 -13.18 -4.85
CA ALA A 12 -2.15 -12.95 -4.90
C ALA A 12 -1.74 -11.82 -5.87
N GLN A 13 -2.42 -11.69 -7.02
CA GLN A 13 -2.15 -10.62 -7.99
C GLN A 13 -2.61 -9.26 -7.45
N VAL A 14 -3.80 -9.22 -6.85
CA VAL A 14 -4.32 -8.00 -6.20
C VAL A 14 -3.46 -7.60 -5.00
N LEU A 15 -2.92 -8.57 -4.25
CA LEU A 15 -1.98 -8.36 -3.16
C LEU A 15 -0.67 -7.73 -3.67
N ALA A 16 -0.09 -8.27 -4.75
CA ALA A 16 1.11 -7.73 -5.37
C ALA A 16 0.90 -6.29 -5.91
N ASP A 17 -0.26 -6.01 -6.50
CA ASP A 17 -0.61 -4.67 -6.98
C ASP A 17 -0.86 -3.68 -5.83
N THR A 18 -1.47 -4.13 -4.73
CA THR A 18 -1.64 -3.35 -3.50
C THR A 18 -0.29 -3.02 -2.88
N TYR A 19 0.61 -3.99 -2.82
CA TYR A 19 1.96 -3.78 -2.32
C TYR A 19 2.75 -2.79 -3.19
N ARG A 20 2.65 -2.88 -4.52
CA ARG A 20 3.28 -1.89 -5.42
C ARG A 20 2.78 -0.47 -5.15
N ARG A 21 1.49 -0.31 -4.89
CA ARG A 21 0.89 0.99 -4.52
C ARG A 21 1.37 1.49 -3.15
N LEU A 22 1.60 0.60 -2.17
CA LEU A 22 2.23 0.97 -0.90
C LEU A 22 3.67 1.45 -1.08
N VAL A 23 4.47 0.76 -1.91
CA VAL A 23 5.84 1.20 -2.25
C VAL A 23 5.81 2.57 -2.94
N GLN A 24 4.84 2.79 -3.84
CA GLN A 24 4.67 4.09 -4.51
C GLN A 24 4.33 5.20 -3.51
N LEU A 25 3.40 4.92 -2.59
CA LEU A 25 2.98 5.85 -1.55
C LEU A 25 4.15 6.23 -0.64
N GLU A 26 4.90 5.25 -0.13
CA GLU A 26 6.09 5.50 0.69
C GLU A 26 7.12 6.36 -0.05
N ARG A 27 7.42 6.06 -1.32
CA ARG A 27 8.35 6.86 -2.12
C ARG A 27 7.85 8.27 -2.35
N THR A 28 6.54 8.45 -2.53
CA THR A 28 5.93 9.77 -2.70
C THR A 28 6.05 10.59 -1.42
N ILE A 29 5.74 10.02 -0.27
CA ILE A 29 5.88 10.69 1.01
C ILE A 29 7.36 10.96 1.33
N GLY A 30 8.27 10.03 1.02
CA GLY A 30 9.71 10.24 1.14
C GLY A 30 10.20 11.41 0.28
N ALA A 31 9.75 11.50 -0.98
CA ALA A 31 10.10 12.63 -1.84
C ALA A 31 9.55 13.97 -1.32
N LEU A 32 8.37 13.97 -0.69
CA LEU A 32 7.82 15.16 -0.02
C LEU A 32 8.64 15.53 1.22
N ALA A 33 9.05 14.54 2.03
CA ALA A 33 9.88 14.74 3.21
C ALA A 33 11.28 15.27 2.85
N ASP A 34 11.86 14.79 1.75
CA ASP A 34 13.19 15.20 1.26
C ASP A 34 13.19 16.57 0.56
N ALA A 35 12.02 17.17 0.30
CA ALA A 35 11.92 18.44 -0.43
C ALA A 35 12.56 19.61 0.34
N THR A 36 12.38 19.66 1.66
CA THR A 36 12.97 20.67 2.56
C THR A 36 13.16 20.10 3.96
N GLU A 37 13.99 20.73 4.79
CA GLU A 37 14.18 20.34 6.20
C GLU A 37 12.89 20.47 7.03
N ASP A 38 12.09 21.51 6.77
CA ASP A 38 10.76 21.68 7.39
C ASP A 38 9.76 20.60 6.93
N ALA A 39 9.89 20.14 5.68
CA ALA A 39 9.06 19.06 5.15
C ALA A 39 9.40 17.73 5.82
N PHE A 40 10.66 17.44 6.11
CA PHE A 40 11.04 16.25 6.87
C PHE A 40 10.34 16.20 8.24
N ILE A 41 10.29 17.33 8.96
CA ILE A 41 9.56 17.43 10.25
C ILE A 41 8.07 17.18 10.05
N SER A 42 7.50 17.68 8.96
CA SER A 42 6.05 17.60 8.68
C SER A 42 5.60 16.22 8.18
N TRP A 43 6.48 15.49 7.50
CA TRP A 43 6.18 14.24 6.79
C TRP A 43 6.85 13.00 7.38
N GLY A 44 7.80 13.16 8.32
CA GLY A 44 8.59 12.04 8.85
C GLY A 44 7.76 10.94 9.52
N PHE A 45 6.66 11.31 10.20
CA PHE A 45 5.73 10.33 10.78
C PHE A 45 4.95 9.59 9.68
N GLN A 46 4.47 10.30 8.68
CA GLN A 46 3.75 9.75 7.54
C GLN A 46 4.66 8.82 6.72
N GLN A 47 5.95 9.15 6.60
CA GLN A 47 6.95 8.31 5.94
C GLN A 47 7.15 7.00 6.70
N ALA A 48 7.23 7.06 8.04
CA ALA A 48 7.34 5.88 8.89
C ALA A 48 6.09 4.98 8.78
N ASP A 49 4.88 5.55 8.88
CA ASP A 49 3.64 4.78 8.74
C ASP A 49 3.52 4.13 7.36
N ALA A 50 3.94 4.82 6.28
CA ALA A 50 3.94 4.25 4.93
C ALA A 50 4.96 3.10 4.79
N ALA A 51 6.15 3.24 5.38
CA ALA A 51 7.16 2.20 5.40
C ALA A 51 6.70 0.97 6.21
N ASP A 52 6.09 1.19 7.38
CA ASP A 52 5.55 0.13 8.24
C ASP A 52 4.38 -0.60 7.58
N ALA A 53 3.49 0.12 6.87
CA ALA A 53 2.43 -0.48 6.07
C ALA A 53 2.98 -1.40 4.97
N ARG A 54 4.00 -0.92 4.23
CA ARG A 54 4.69 -1.72 3.21
C ARG A 54 5.34 -2.94 3.85
N ASP A 55 6.14 -2.77 4.91
CA ASP A 55 6.86 -3.88 5.52
C ASP A 55 5.92 -4.92 6.12
N ALA A 56 4.80 -4.51 6.71
CA ALA A 56 3.75 -5.42 7.16
C ALA A 56 3.25 -6.29 6.00
N LEU A 57 2.92 -5.70 4.86
CA LEU A 57 2.43 -6.46 3.71
C LEU A 57 3.52 -7.32 3.06
N ARG A 58 4.80 -6.94 3.18
CA ARG A 58 5.94 -7.76 2.72
C ARG A 58 6.06 -9.10 3.45
N THR A 59 5.52 -9.20 4.66
CA THR A 59 5.53 -10.44 5.45
C THR A 59 4.54 -11.49 4.96
N ALA A 60 3.64 -11.13 4.04
CA ALA A 60 2.66 -12.04 3.46
C ALA A 60 3.34 -13.13 2.60
N PRO A 61 3.23 -14.43 2.92
CA PRO A 61 3.83 -15.51 2.14
C PRO A 61 3.36 -15.55 0.68
N SER A 62 2.09 -15.22 0.39
CA SER A 62 1.59 -15.15 -0.99
C SER A 62 2.29 -14.08 -1.85
N LEU A 63 2.94 -13.12 -1.21
CA LEU A 63 3.70 -12.06 -1.88
C LEU A 63 5.11 -12.51 -2.26
N ALA A 64 5.71 -13.41 -1.46
CA ALA A 64 7.02 -13.99 -1.76
C ALA A 64 6.98 -14.87 -3.02
N ASP A 65 5.84 -15.54 -3.27
CA ASP A 65 5.62 -16.35 -4.46
C ASP A 65 5.37 -15.51 -5.73
N THR A 66 5.06 -14.22 -5.60
CA THR A 66 4.73 -13.31 -6.71
C THR A 66 5.90 -12.43 -7.16
N ALA A 67 7.06 -13.04 -7.43
CA ALA A 67 8.22 -12.46 -8.15
C ALA A 67 8.84 -11.16 -7.56
N PRO A 68 10.07 -10.75 -7.98
CA PRO A 68 10.69 -9.55 -7.46
C PRO A 68 9.95 -8.31 -7.96
N LEU A 69 9.62 -7.42 -7.04
CA LEU A 69 9.02 -6.14 -7.35
C LEU A 69 9.89 -5.31 -8.31
N PRO A 70 9.28 -4.54 -9.23
CA PRO A 70 10.02 -3.68 -10.11
C PRO A 70 10.75 -2.61 -9.26
N PRO A 71 12.08 -2.51 -9.33
CA PRO A 71 12.86 -1.54 -8.54
C PRO A 71 12.54 -0.06 -8.86
N ASN A 72 11.68 0.19 -9.87
CA ASN A 72 11.40 1.49 -10.46
C ASN A 72 9.96 1.97 -10.23
N THR A 73 9.32 1.65 -9.10
CA THR A 73 8.05 2.32 -8.78
C THR A 73 8.32 3.80 -8.52
N GLU A 74 8.00 4.65 -9.49
CA GLU A 74 8.22 6.10 -9.37
C GLU A 74 7.22 6.72 -8.39
N PRO A 75 7.60 7.80 -7.67
CA PRO A 75 6.66 8.62 -6.91
C PRO A 75 5.47 9.05 -7.76
N LEU A 76 4.32 9.31 -7.12
CA LEU A 76 3.18 9.91 -7.79
C LEU A 76 3.53 11.35 -8.20
N PRO A 77 3.43 11.70 -9.50
CA PRO A 77 3.60 13.08 -9.93
C PRO A 77 2.49 13.94 -9.34
N ASP A 78 2.82 15.18 -8.95
CA ASP A 78 1.88 16.18 -8.42
C ASP A 78 1.03 15.71 -7.22
N ALA A 79 1.60 14.85 -6.37
CA ALA A 79 0.92 14.37 -5.18
C ALA A 79 0.59 15.51 -4.20
N THR A 80 -0.70 15.72 -3.95
CA THR A 80 -1.23 16.60 -2.90
C THR A 80 -1.64 15.81 -1.67
N VAL A 81 -1.78 16.48 -0.53
CA VAL A 81 -2.33 15.88 0.70
C VAL A 81 -3.69 15.23 0.44
N GLU A 82 -4.58 15.87 -0.34
CA GLU A 82 -5.89 15.28 -0.66
C GLU A 82 -5.75 14.00 -1.50
N SER A 83 -4.88 14.01 -2.52
CA SER A 83 -4.64 12.82 -3.36
C SER A 83 -4.09 11.64 -2.55
N LEU A 84 -3.24 11.92 -1.56
CA LEU A 84 -2.69 10.91 -0.65
C LEU A 84 -3.75 10.40 0.32
N ALA A 85 -4.65 11.26 0.83
CA ALA A 85 -5.77 10.86 1.67
C ALA A 85 -6.77 9.96 0.92
N GLU A 86 -7.06 10.28 -0.34
CA GLU A 86 -7.91 9.43 -1.19
C GLU A 86 -7.24 8.07 -1.47
N LEU A 87 -5.95 8.08 -1.82
CA LEU A 87 -5.18 6.87 -2.08
C LEU A 87 -5.12 5.95 -0.86
N THR A 88 -4.82 6.51 0.32
CA THR A 88 -4.76 5.76 1.58
C THR A 88 -6.13 5.23 2.00
N THR A 89 -7.21 5.99 1.78
CA THR A 89 -8.58 5.50 1.97
C THR A 89 -8.89 4.31 1.06
N GLY A 90 -8.49 4.37 -0.22
CA GLY A 90 -8.65 3.27 -1.17
C GLY A 90 -7.86 2.03 -0.76
N LEU A 91 -6.57 2.20 -0.45
CA LEU A 91 -5.67 1.13 -0.01
C LEU A 91 -6.16 0.45 1.26
N ARG A 92 -6.63 1.21 2.26
CA ARG A 92 -7.18 0.64 3.48
C ARG A 92 -8.36 -0.28 3.21
N ARG A 93 -9.31 0.15 2.37
CA ARG A 93 -10.47 -0.66 2.00
C ARG A 93 -10.05 -1.93 1.25
N GLU A 94 -9.14 -1.78 0.29
CA GLU A 94 -8.62 -2.90 -0.49
C GLU A 94 -7.90 -3.93 0.38
N LEU A 95 -7.07 -3.51 1.32
CA LEU A 95 -6.39 -4.39 2.28
C LEU A 95 -7.37 -5.15 3.18
N ILE A 96 -8.43 -4.49 3.66
CA ILE A 96 -9.48 -5.17 4.44
C ILE A 96 -10.18 -6.21 3.57
N THR A 97 -10.60 -5.84 2.35
CA THR A 97 -11.24 -6.79 1.42
C THR A 97 -10.31 -7.95 1.04
N LEU A 98 -9.00 -7.70 0.88
CA LEU A 98 -8.01 -8.73 0.61
C LEU A 98 -7.88 -9.70 1.79
N SER A 99 -7.88 -9.19 3.02
CA SER A 99 -7.82 -10.03 4.23
C SER A 99 -8.98 -11.02 4.33
N GLU A 100 -10.13 -10.69 3.76
CA GLU A 100 -11.29 -11.59 3.72
C GLU A 100 -11.20 -12.64 2.59
N GLN A 101 -10.35 -12.40 1.59
CA GLN A 101 -10.22 -13.25 0.39
C GLN A 101 -9.01 -14.19 0.44
N VAL A 102 -7.94 -13.80 1.13
CA VAL A 102 -6.75 -14.64 1.31
C VAL A 102 -7.05 -15.76 2.29
N SER A 103 -6.59 -16.97 1.96
CA SER A 103 -6.85 -18.18 2.75
C SER A 103 -5.80 -18.44 3.84
N ASP A 104 -4.59 -17.88 3.69
CA ASP A 104 -3.51 -18.04 4.66
C ASP A 104 -3.67 -17.02 5.81
N PRO A 105 -3.74 -17.46 7.08
CA PRO A 105 -3.80 -16.57 8.23
C PRO A 105 -2.65 -15.55 8.31
N LEU A 106 -1.47 -15.86 7.79
CA LEU A 106 -0.33 -14.93 7.74
C LEU A 106 -0.56 -13.83 6.72
N ASP A 107 -1.15 -14.14 5.55
CA ASP A 107 -1.55 -13.11 4.59
C ASP A 107 -2.66 -12.23 5.15
N GLN A 108 -3.63 -12.82 5.87
CA GLN A 108 -4.71 -12.06 6.52
C GLN A 108 -4.14 -11.09 7.54
N HIS A 109 -3.24 -11.56 8.41
CA HIS A 109 -2.56 -10.73 9.39
C HIS A 109 -1.76 -9.61 8.71
N ALA A 110 -0.96 -9.93 7.69
CA ALA A 110 -0.19 -8.94 6.93
C ALA A 110 -1.08 -7.86 6.30
N CYS A 111 -2.21 -8.25 5.69
CA CYS A 111 -3.18 -7.32 5.13
C CYS A 111 -3.79 -6.40 6.19
N LEU A 112 -4.22 -6.96 7.33
CA LEU A 112 -4.83 -6.19 8.41
C LEU A 112 -3.83 -5.26 9.10
N THR A 113 -2.61 -5.72 9.36
CA THR A 113 -1.54 -4.89 9.92
C THR A 113 -1.19 -3.73 8.96
N ALA A 114 -1.06 -4.00 7.66
CA ALA A 114 -0.87 -2.94 6.68
C ALA A 114 -2.06 -1.96 6.67
N ALA A 115 -3.30 -2.46 6.75
CA ALA A 115 -4.49 -1.61 6.80
C ALA A 115 -4.54 -0.70 8.04
N LEU A 116 -4.00 -1.14 9.17
CA LEU A 116 -3.88 -0.34 10.39
C LEU A 116 -2.94 0.85 10.17
N PHE A 117 -1.73 0.60 9.66
CA PHE A 117 -0.76 1.66 9.39
C PHE A 117 -1.23 2.63 8.30
N VAL A 118 -1.85 2.12 7.22
CA VAL A 118 -2.49 2.98 6.20
C VAL A 118 -3.62 3.81 6.81
N GLY A 119 -4.35 3.26 7.79
CA GLY A 119 -5.36 3.98 8.55
C GLY A 119 -4.78 5.12 9.37
N HIS A 120 -3.69 4.88 10.09
CA HIS A 120 -2.97 5.91 10.86
C HIS A 120 -2.43 7.02 9.95
N LEU A 121 -1.85 6.62 8.82
CA LEU A 121 -1.39 7.55 7.80
C LEU A 121 -2.52 8.43 7.28
N ASN A 122 -3.68 7.85 6.94
CA ASN A 122 -4.84 8.60 6.47
C ASN A 122 -5.37 9.59 7.52
N GLU A 123 -5.37 9.23 8.80
CA GLU A 123 -5.73 10.17 9.88
C GLU A 123 -4.72 11.32 9.99
N SER A 124 -3.43 11.05 9.79
CA SER A 124 -2.37 12.07 9.81
C SER A 124 -2.37 13.02 8.61
N LEU A 125 -3.13 12.70 7.56
CA LEU A 125 -3.32 13.51 6.36
C LEU A 125 -4.59 14.37 6.40
N ARG A 126 -5.40 14.25 7.46
CA ARG A 126 -6.68 14.97 7.65
C ARG A 126 -6.53 16.10 8.67
#